data_AF-A0A2V3ZWQ1-F1
#
_entry.id   AF-A0A2V3ZWQ1-F1
#
_cell.length_a   1.000
_cell.length_b   1.000
_cell.length_c   1.000
_cell.angle_alpha   90.00
_cell.angle_beta   90.00
_cell.angle_gamma   90.00
#
_symmetry.space_group_name_H-M   'P 1'
#
loop_
_entity.id
_entity.type
_entity.pdbx_description
1 polymer ?
#
loop_
_entity_poly.entity_id
_entity_poly.type
_entity_poly.pdbx_seq_one_letter_code
_entity_poly.pdbx_strand_id
1 'polypeptide(L)' 'MELVTPELGTSIWIFLSFIIIVLFAWLFAIVHIIRNKQLTETGKLLFLLLVLFVPLLGSIIYLFVGNQSKIFR' A
#
# COMPACT_ATOMS: atom_id res chain seq x y z
N MET A 1 -40.42 -1.18 7.81
CA MET A 1 -38.98 -0.83 7.76
C MET A 1 -38.19 -2.08 8.09
N GLU A 2 -38.06 -3.01 7.14
CA GLU A 2 -37.40 -4.32 7.34
C GLU A 2 -35.99 -4.38 6.73
N LEU A 3 -35.40 -3.25 6.34
CA LEU A 3 -34.24 -3.24 5.43
C LEU A 3 -32.87 -3.02 6.09
N VAL A 4 -32.75 -3.31 7.39
CA VAL A 4 -31.43 -3.49 8.01
C VAL A 4 -31.55 -4.63 9.03
N THR A 5 -31.41 -5.87 8.57
CA THR A 5 -31.06 -6.95 9.50
C THR A 5 -29.71 -6.59 10.13
N PRO A 6 -29.50 -6.80 11.44
CA PRO A 6 -28.26 -6.46 12.13
C PRO A 6 -27.00 -6.97 11.41
N GLU A 7 -27.13 -8.10 10.72
CA GLU A 7 -26.07 -8.78 9.97
C GLU A 7 -25.58 -8.00 8.73
N LEU A 8 -26.49 -7.30 8.02
CA LEU A 8 -26.10 -6.48 6.87
C LEU A 8 -25.42 -5.19 7.32
N GLY A 9 -25.92 -4.58 8.40
CA GLY A 9 -25.32 -3.36 8.97
C GLY A 9 -23.87 -3.59 9.40
N THR A 10 -23.60 -4.66 10.15
CA THR A 10 -22.24 -4.99 10.60
C THR A 10 -21.31 -5.31 9.43
N SER A 11 -21.77 -6.05 8.43
CA SER A 11 -20.98 -6.38 7.24
C SER A 11 -20.54 -5.14 6.45
N ILE A 12 -21.45 -4.17 6.28
CA ILE A 12 -21.15 -2.90 5.60
C ILE A 12 -20.10 -2.10 6.38
N TRP A 13 -20.22 -2.03 7.71
CA TRP A 13 -19.25 -1.33 8.56
C TRP A 13 -17.86 -1.96 8.50
N ILE A 14 -17.76 -3.28 8.52
CA ILE A 14 -16.48 -4.00 8.39
C ILE A 14 -15.85 -3.72 7.03
N PHE A 15 -16.64 -3.79 5.96
CA PHE A 15 -16.14 -3.54 4.60
C PHE A 15 -15.65 -2.09 4.43
N LEU A 16 -16.41 -1.13 4.96
CA LEU A 16 -16.04 0.29 4.92
C LEU A 16 -14.76 0.55 5.73
N SER A 17 -14.64 -0.04 6.91
CA SER A 17 -13.45 0.07 7.76
C SER A 17 -12.22 -0.51 7.07
N PHE A 18 -12.38 -1.66 6.40
CA PHE A 18 -11.31 -2.28 5.64
C PHE A 18 -10.83 -1.39 4.47
N ILE A 19 -11.75 -0.80 3.71
CA ILE A 19 -11.43 0.15 2.63
C ILE A 19 -10.64 1.35 3.16
N ILE A 20 -11.07 1.91 4.29
CA ILE A 20 -10.39 3.05 4.92
C ILE A 20 -8.96 2.67 5.31
N ILE A 21 -8.75 1.52 5.94
CA ILE A 21 -7.40 1.06 6.33
C ILE A 21 -6.51 0.89 5.09
N VAL A 22 -7.04 0.29 4.01
CA VAL A 22 -6.28 0.11 2.76
C VAL A 22 -5.91 1.47 2.14
N LEU A 23 -6.84 2.43 2.12
CA LEU A 23 -6.57 3.79 1.64
C LEU A 23 -5.50 4.51 2.48
N PHE A 24 -5.59 4.40 3.81
CA PHE A 24 -4.58 4.96 4.71
C PHE A 24 -3.20 4.33 4.49
N ALA A 25 -3.12 3.01 4.37
CA ALA A 25 -1.89 2.30 4.08
C ALA A 25 -1.30 2.73 2.73
N TRP A 26 -2.14 2.92 1.72
CA TRP A 26 -1.74 3.37 0.39
C TRP A 26 -1.14 4.78 0.41
N LEU A 27 -1.82 5.74 1.04
CA LEU A 27 -1.31 7.10 1.20
C LEU A 27 -0.02 7.13 2.03
N PHE A 28 0.04 6.35 3.10
CA PHE A 28 1.23 6.22 3.93
C PHE A 28 2.42 5.69 3.13
N ALA A 29 2.22 4.68 2.28
CA ALA A 29 3.26 4.13 1.43
C ALA A 29 3.83 5.18 0.45
N ILE A 30 2.97 5.98 -0.18
CA ILE A 30 3.40 7.07 -1.08
C ILE A 30 4.26 8.08 -0.31
N VAL A 31 3.79 8.55 0.85
CA VAL A 31 4.52 9.51 1.69
C VAL A 31 5.87 8.93 2.14
N HIS A 32 5.89 7.64 2.51
CA HIS A 32 7.11 6.95 2.91
C HIS A 32 8.11 6.89 1.76
N ILE A 33 7.70 6.54 0.55
CA ILE A 33 8.57 6.50 -0.65
C ILE A 33 9.18 7.87 -0.95
N ILE A 34 8.36 8.94 -0.92
CA ILE A 34 8.82 10.30 -1.21
C ILE A 34 9.81 10.79 -0.14
N ARG A 35 9.53 10.53 1.15
CA ARG A 35 10.41 10.95 2.26
C ARG A 35 11.66 10.08 2.42
N ASN A 36 11.70 8.89 1.82
CA ASN A 36 12.81 7.98 2.00
C ASN A 36 14.04 8.44 1.19
N LYS A 37 14.98 9.07 1.89
CA LYS A 37 16.25 9.57 1.32
C LYS A 37 17.23 8.45 0.96
N GLN A 38 17.00 7.21 1.39
CA GLN A 38 17.85 6.06 1.07
C GLN A 38 17.57 5.48 -0.33
N LEU A 39 16.39 5.78 -0.90
CA LEU A 39 16.05 5.35 -2.25
C LEU A 39 16.67 6.29 -3.28
N THR A 40 17.29 5.71 -4.30
CA THR A 40 17.68 6.43 -5.52
C THR A 40 16.43 7.00 -6.21
N GLU A 41 16.59 8.06 -7.00
CA GLU A 41 15.47 8.69 -7.73
C GLU A 41 14.71 7.68 -8.60
N THR A 42 15.43 6.79 -9.30
CA THR A 42 14.86 5.66 -10.04
C THR A 42 14.12 4.68 -9.13
N GLY A 43 14.67 4.36 -7.95
CA GLY A 43 14.04 3.48 -6.97
C GLY A 43 12.72 4.05 -6.43
N LYS A 44 12.69 5.36 -6.12
CA LYS A 44 11.46 6.04 -5.71
C LYS A 44 10.38 5.96 -6.79
N LEU A 45 10.76 6.18 -8.05
CA LEU A 45 9.85 6.17 -9.18
C LEU A 45 9.28 4.76 -9.44
N LEU A 46 10.13 3.73 -9.35
CA LEU A 46 9.74 2.33 -9.50
C LEU A 46 8.79 1.89 -8.37
N PHE A 47 9.07 2.27 -7.12
CA PHE A 47 8.21 1.99 -5.97
C PHE A 47 6.88 2.74 -6.02
N LEU A 48 6.90 4.00 -6.43
CA LEU A 48 5.67 4.77 -6.63
C LEU A 48 4.80 4.10 -7.70
N LEU A 49 5.41 3.69 -8.82
CA LEU A 49 4.71 2.98 -9.90
C LEU A 49 4.15 1.64 -9.40
N LEU A 50 4.89 0.91 -8.56
CA LEU A 50 4.45 -0.35 -7.98
C LEU A 50 3.27 -0.18 -7.01
N VAL A 51 3.33 0.81 -6.13
CA VAL A 51 2.24 1.16 -5.20
C VAL A 51 1.02 1.68 -5.95
N LEU A 52 1.21 2.35 -7.09
CA LEU A 52 0.13 2.84 -7.94
C LEU A 52 -0.56 1.71 -8.72
N PHE A 53 0.21 0.82 -9.36
CA PHE A 53 -0.33 -0.28 -10.15
C PHE A 53 -0.76 -1.48 -9.32
N VAL A 54 -0.17 -1.64 -8.14
CA VAL A 54 -0.45 -2.78 -7.26
C VAL A 54 -0.45 -2.35 -5.79
N PRO A 55 -1.55 -1.74 -5.30
CA PRO A 55 -1.66 -1.29 -3.91
C PRO A 55 -1.37 -2.38 -2.88
N LEU A 56 -1.52 -3.67 -3.24
CA LEU A 56 -1.16 -4.81 -2.39
C LEU A 56 0.27 -5.36 -2.60
N LEU A 57 0.84 -5.34 -3.80
CA LEU A 57 2.15 -5.97 -4.08
C LEU A 57 3.34 -4.99 -3.96
N GLY A 58 3.08 -3.68 -3.92
CA GLY A 58 4.10 -2.64 -3.72
C GLY A 58 4.99 -2.86 -2.49
N SER A 59 4.41 -3.36 -1.40
CA SER A 59 5.13 -3.63 -0.14
C SER A 59 5.97 -4.91 -0.19
N ILE A 60 5.48 -5.96 -0.87
CA ILE A 60 6.16 -7.26 -0.95
C ILE A 60 7.43 -7.11 -1.78
N ILE A 61 7.37 -6.42 -2.92
CA ILE A 61 8.55 -6.21 -3.77
C ILE A 61 9.62 -5.35 -3.07
N TYR A 62 9.24 -4.46 -2.15
CA TYR A 62 10.18 -3.68 -1.34
C TYR A 62 11.11 -4.56 -0.51
N LEU A 63 10.59 -5.64 0.06
CA LEU A 63 11.38 -6.58 0.86
C LEU A 63 12.31 -7.45 0.00
N PHE A 64 11.94 -7.75 -1.25
CA PHE A 64 12.76 -8.58 -2.14
C PHE A 64 13.82 -7.79 -2.92
N VAL A 65 13.56 -6.52 -3.26
CA VAL A 65 14.48 -5.71 -4.09
C VAL A 65 15.58 -5.03 -3.27
N GLY A 66 15.34 -4.75 -1.99
CA GLY A 66 16.34 -4.13 -1.10
C GLY A 66 17.66 -4.91 -0.97
N ASN A 67 17.70 -6.19 -1.36
CA ASN A 67 18.88 -7.05 -1.23
C ASN A 67 19.77 -7.13 -2.49
N GLN A 68 19.36 -6.57 -3.63
CA GLN A 68 20.09 -6.76 -4.91
C GLN A 68 20.99 -5.58 -5.31
N SER A 69 20.94 -4.45 -4.58
CA SER A 69 21.75 -3.25 -4.88
C SER A 69 23.22 -3.33 -4.45
N LYS A 70 23.72 -4.50 -3.98
CA LYS A 70 25.12 -4.69 -3.55
C LYS A 70 25.97 -5.56 -4.49
N ILE A 71 25.47 -5.92 -5.68
CA ILE A 71 26.15 -6.90 -6.57
C ILE A 71 26.98 -6.27 -7.71
N PHE A 72 26.98 -4.95 -7.91
CA PHE A 72 27.99 -4.34 -8.78
C PHE A 72 28.83 -3.34 -7.99
N ARG A 73 29.90 -3.90 -7.43
CA ARG A 73 31.09 -3.19 -6.95
C ARG A 73 31.94 -2.79 -8.15
#